data_AF-A0A9D5B7N1-F1
#
_entry.id   AF-A0A9D5B7N1-F1
#
_cell.length_a   1.000
_cell.length_b   1.000
_cell.length_c   1.000
_cell.angle_alpha   90.00
_cell.angle_beta   90.00
_cell.angle_gamma   90.00
#
_symmetry.space_group_name_H-M   'P 1'
#
loop_
_entity.id
_entity.type
_entity.pdbx_description
1 polymer ?
#
loop_
_entity_poly.entity_id
_entity_poly.type
_entity_poly.pdbx_seq_one_letter_code
_entity_poly.pdbx_strand_id
1 'polypeptide(L)'
;MAVGLDTGVPWDMCKQEDAPDPVIDTCNGYYCENFTPNENNKPKMWTENWSGWYTDFGSGISHRPIEDLAYSVARFIQNRGSFVNYYMYHGGTNFGRTS
;
A
#
# COMPACT_ATOMS: atom_id res chain seq x y z
N MET A 1 22.59 7.06 -0.37
CA MET A 1 21.34 6.37 -0.79
C MET A 1 20.29 6.63 0.29
N ALA A 2 19.00 6.71 -0.08
CA ALA A 2 17.86 7.34 0.61
C ALA A 2 18.04 7.79 2.07
N VAL A 3 18.33 6.85 2.99
CA VAL A 3 18.54 7.12 4.43
C VAL A 3 19.56 8.22 4.69
N GLY A 4 20.69 8.25 3.97
CA GLY A 4 21.75 9.26 4.14
C GLY A 4 21.43 10.64 3.56
N LEU A 5 20.18 10.90 3.17
CA LEU A 5 19.68 12.24 2.83
C LEU A 5 19.13 12.97 4.06
N ASP A 6 19.10 12.33 5.24
CA ASP A 6 18.77 12.93 6.54
C ASP A 6 17.47 13.76 6.54
N THR A 7 16.38 13.18 6.00
CA THR A 7 15.07 13.85 5.87
C THR A 7 14.39 14.16 7.21
N GLY A 8 14.86 13.58 8.32
CA GLY A 8 14.28 13.73 9.66
C GLY A 8 13.01 12.90 9.90
N VAL A 9 12.60 12.07 8.93
CA VAL A 9 11.42 11.19 8.99
C VAL A 9 11.76 9.79 8.45
N PRO A 10 10.96 8.74 8.75
CA PRO A 10 11.22 7.39 8.27
C PRO A 10 11.19 7.27 6.74
N TRP A 11 11.88 6.25 6.24
CA TRP A 11 11.76 5.75 4.88
C TRP A 11 11.02 4.42 4.90
N ASP A 12 10.17 4.19 3.91
CA ASP A 12 9.50 2.91 3.68
C ASP A 12 9.75 2.36 2.27
N MET A 13 9.62 1.04 2.11
CA MET A 13 9.73 0.34 0.83
C MET A 13 8.65 -0.74 0.73
N CYS A 14 7.77 -0.63 -0.28
CA CYS A 14 6.71 -1.59 -0.49
C CYS A 14 7.20 -2.89 -1.14
N LYS A 15 6.65 -4.03 -0.69
CA LYS A 15 6.98 -5.39 -1.16
C LYS A 15 8.48 -5.72 -1.10
N GLN A 16 9.15 -5.24 -0.05
CA GLN A 16 10.60 -5.39 0.12
C GLN A 16 10.93 -6.12 1.43
N GLU A 17 10.78 -7.44 1.46
CA GLU A 17 10.96 -8.25 2.68
C GLU A 17 12.38 -8.16 3.28
N ASP A 18 13.37 -7.80 2.48
CA ASP A 18 14.78 -7.61 2.89
C ASP A 18 15.17 -6.13 3.05
N ALA A 19 14.20 -5.21 3.23
CA ALA A 19 14.48 -3.79 3.45
C ALA A 19 15.43 -3.60 4.64
N PRO A 20 16.63 -3.00 4.43
CA PRO A 20 17.62 -2.87 5.48
C PRO A 20 17.21 -1.80 6.49
N ASP A 21 17.59 -1.98 7.75
CA ASP A 21 17.40 -0.95 8.75
C ASP A 21 18.03 0.40 8.35
N PRO A 22 17.36 1.54 8.65
CA PRO A 22 16.11 1.68 9.41
C PRO A 22 14.83 1.70 8.54
N VAL A 23 14.88 1.20 7.30
CA VAL A 23 13.74 1.25 6.36
C VAL A 23 12.63 0.30 6.80
N ILE A 24 11.38 0.77 6.71
CA ILE A 24 10.18 -0.03 7.01
C ILE A 24 9.70 -0.72 5.73
N ASP A 25 9.62 -2.04 5.74
CA ASP A 25 8.96 -2.78 4.65
C ASP A 25 7.44 -2.73 4.80
N THR A 26 6.74 -2.61 3.67
CA THR A 26 5.28 -2.43 3.66
C THR A 26 4.58 -3.35 2.67
N CYS A 27 3.26 -3.49 2.81
CA CYS A 27 2.44 -4.37 1.98
C CYS A 27 1.57 -3.59 0.97
N ASN A 28 1.34 -4.19 -0.19
CA ASN A 28 0.42 -3.74 -1.24
C ASN A 28 -0.47 -4.90 -1.70
N GLY A 29 -1.77 -4.63 -1.91
CA GLY A 29 -2.72 -5.64 -2.38
C GLY A 29 -4.18 -5.29 -2.09
N TYR A 30 -5.09 -6.22 -2.40
CA TYR A 30 -6.48 -6.17 -1.92
C TYR A 30 -6.59 -6.49 -0.41
N TYR A 31 -5.63 -7.27 0.10
CA TYR A 31 -5.60 -7.84 1.43
C TYR A 31 -4.16 -7.89 1.94
N CYS A 32 -3.92 -7.37 3.14
CA CYS A 32 -2.61 -7.37 3.80
C CYS A 32 -2.71 -7.78 5.28
N GLU A 33 -3.81 -8.39 5.71
CA GLU A 33 -4.04 -8.71 7.12
C GLU A 33 -3.02 -9.67 7.70
N ASN A 34 -2.35 -10.49 6.89
CA ASN A 34 -1.33 -11.45 7.35
C ASN A 34 0.10 -10.96 7.13
N PHE A 35 0.29 -9.80 6.50
CA PHE A 35 1.61 -9.19 6.38
C PHE A 35 2.22 -8.95 7.77
N THR A 36 3.51 -9.20 7.90
CA THR A 36 4.31 -8.87 9.08
C THR A 36 5.58 -8.20 8.57
N PRO A 37 5.97 -7.04 9.11
CA PRO A 37 7.21 -6.40 8.70
C PRO A 37 8.41 -7.30 9.02
N ASN A 38 9.53 -7.04 8.37
CA ASN A 38 10.72 -7.89 8.44
C ASN A 38 11.42 -7.87 9.81
N GLU A 39 11.08 -6.91 10.66
CA GLU A 39 11.53 -6.85 12.05
C GLU A 39 10.38 -6.54 13.04
N ASN A 40 10.47 -7.10 14.25
CA ASN A 40 9.42 -6.99 15.28
C ASN A 40 9.26 -5.56 15.86
N ASN A 41 10.25 -4.70 15.68
CA ASN A 41 10.26 -3.30 16.13
C ASN A 41 9.66 -2.34 15.09
N LYS A 42 9.33 -2.82 13.88
CA LYS A 42 8.74 -2.01 12.80
C LYS A 42 7.21 -2.07 12.84
N PRO A 43 6.52 -0.97 12.50
CA PRO A 43 5.06 -0.97 12.42
C PRO A 43 4.57 -1.74 11.19
N LYS A 44 3.40 -2.37 11.31
CA LYS A 44 2.73 -3.00 10.18
C LYS A 44 1.97 -1.95 9.36
N MET A 45 2.43 -1.73 8.12
CA MET A 45 1.93 -0.69 7.22
C MET A 45 1.44 -1.26 5.89
N TRP A 46 0.29 -0.77 5.42
CA TRP A 46 -0.33 -1.12 4.14
C TRP A 46 -0.36 0.11 3.24
N THR A 47 0.59 0.21 2.32
CA THR A 47 0.80 1.38 1.46
C THR A 47 -0.11 1.42 0.25
N GLU A 48 -0.63 0.28 -0.22
CA GLU A 48 -1.62 0.25 -1.29
C GLU A 48 -2.76 -0.73 -1.02
N ASN A 49 -3.83 -0.25 -0.41
CA ASN A 49 -5.12 -0.94 -0.39
C ASN A 49 -5.86 -0.66 -1.70
N TRP A 50 -5.85 -1.62 -2.60
CA TRP A 50 -6.37 -1.43 -3.95
C TRP A 50 -7.89 -1.20 -3.95
N SER A 51 -8.33 0.03 -4.24
CA SER A 51 -9.77 0.40 -4.26
C SER A 51 -10.51 -0.08 -5.51
N GLY A 52 -9.80 -0.73 -6.44
CA GLY A 52 -10.27 -1.19 -7.73
C GLY A 52 -9.07 -1.63 -8.57
N TRP A 53 -9.17 -1.50 -9.89
CA TRP A 53 -8.06 -1.74 -10.81
C TRP A 53 -8.01 -0.66 -11.89
N TYR A 54 -6.84 -0.48 -12.52
CA TYR A 54 -6.75 0.39 -13.69
C TYR A 54 -7.57 -0.19 -14.85
N THR A 55 -7.98 0.68 -15.77
CA THR A 55 -8.72 0.28 -16.98
C THR A 55 -7.79 0.34 -18.18
N ASP A 56 -7.59 -0.81 -18.83
CA ASP A 56 -6.86 -0.90 -20.08
C ASP A 56 -7.75 -0.63 -21.29
N PHE A 57 -7.13 -0.20 -22.39
CA PHE A 57 -7.83 -0.07 -23.67
C PHE A 57 -8.40 -1.41 -24.13
N GLY A 58 -9.72 -1.45 -24.36
CA GLY A 58 -10.43 -2.65 -24.79
C GLY A 58 -10.88 -3.58 -23.66
N SER A 59 -10.51 -3.28 -22.41
CA SER A 59 -10.92 -4.03 -21.22
C SER A 59 -12.20 -3.46 -20.58
N GLY A 60 -12.87 -4.29 -19.77
CA GLY A 60 -13.98 -3.83 -18.94
C GLY A 60 -13.51 -2.97 -17.75
N ILE A 61 -14.40 -2.12 -17.24
CA ILE A 61 -14.11 -1.31 -16.05
C ILE A 61 -14.22 -2.21 -14.81
N SER A 62 -13.13 -2.27 -14.04
CA SER A 62 -13.08 -3.02 -12.79
C SER A 62 -13.62 -2.19 -11.62
N HIS A 63 -14.50 -2.79 -10.82
CA HIS A 63 -15.02 -2.20 -9.59
C HIS A 63 -14.76 -3.14 -8.41
N ARG A 64 -14.37 -2.57 -7.27
CA ARG A 64 -14.30 -3.27 -5.99
C ARG A 64 -15.50 -2.90 -5.13
N PRO A 65 -16.23 -3.87 -4.55
CA PRO A 65 -17.32 -3.58 -3.61
C PRO A 65 -16.83 -2.81 -2.38
N ILE A 66 -17.64 -1.87 -1.90
CA ILE A 66 -17.30 -1.02 -0.76
C ILE A 66 -17.26 -1.86 0.53
N GLU A 67 -18.12 -2.86 0.62
CA GLU A 67 -18.20 -3.81 1.72
C GLU A 67 -16.92 -4.64 1.84
N ASP A 68 -16.38 -5.10 0.70
CA ASP A 68 -15.11 -5.83 0.63
C ASP A 68 -13.93 -4.91 1.00
N LEU A 69 -13.93 -3.67 0.49
CA LEU A 69 -12.92 -2.67 0.84
C LEU A 69 -12.92 -2.39 2.35
N ALA A 70 -14.08 -2.09 2.94
CA ALA A 70 -14.22 -1.84 4.37
C ALA A 70 -13.84 -3.08 5.22
N TYR A 71 -14.24 -4.27 4.77
CA TYR A 71 -13.90 -5.53 5.43
C TYR A 71 -12.39 -5.76 5.46
N SER A 72 -11.69 -5.56 4.33
CA SER A 72 -10.24 -5.74 4.25
C SER A 72 -9.48 -4.79 5.19
N VAL A 73 -9.94 -3.53 5.31
CA VAL A 73 -9.38 -2.54 6.25
C VAL A 73 -9.59 -2.98 7.69
N ALA A 74 -10.82 -3.37 8.05
CA ALA A 74 -11.12 -3.86 9.39
C ALA A 74 -10.27 -5.09 9.75
N ARG A 75 -10.10 -6.02 8.80
CA ARG A 75 -9.30 -7.23 8.96
C ARG A 75 -7.81 -6.95 9.16
N PHE A 76 -7.29 -5.92 8.51
CA PHE A 76 -5.92 -5.45 8.71
C PHE A 76 -5.74 -4.75 10.07
N ILE A 77 -6.60 -3.79 10.41
CA ILE A 77 -6.51 -3.02 11.65
C ILE A 77 -6.68 -3.91 12.88
N GLN A 78 -7.66 -4.83 12.88
CA GLN A 78 -7.84 -5.76 14.01
C GLN A 78 -6.62 -6.67 14.22
N ASN A 79 -5.83 -6.91 13.17
CA ASN A 79 -4.60 -7.72 13.22
C ASN A 79 -3.33 -6.85 13.29
N ARG A 80 -3.35 -5.88 14.21
CA ARG A 80 -2.23 -4.97 14.54
C ARG A 80 -1.78 -4.05 13.40
N GLY A 81 -2.61 -3.89 12.37
CA GLY A 81 -2.38 -2.91 11.33
C GLY A 81 -2.42 -1.48 11.88
N SER A 82 -1.46 -0.65 11.50
CA SER A 82 -1.28 0.70 12.08
C SER A 82 -1.31 1.84 11.05
N PHE A 83 -1.22 1.51 9.76
CA PHE A 83 -1.30 2.45 8.64
C PHE A 83 -1.97 1.79 7.44
N VAL A 84 -2.93 2.47 6.81
CA VAL A 84 -3.61 2.02 5.58
C VAL A 84 -3.75 3.19 4.63
N ASN A 85 -3.32 3.02 3.37
CA ASN A 85 -3.51 3.99 2.31
C ASN A 85 -4.34 3.41 1.16
N TYR A 86 -5.34 4.14 0.67
CA TYR A 86 -6.18 3.72 -0.45
C TYR A 86 -5.51 4.03 -1.78
N TYR A 87 -5.25 3.00 -2.58
CA TYR A 87 -4.68 3.13 -3.92
C TYR A 87 -5.73 2.73 -4.97
N MET A 88 -6.46 3.64 -5.60
CA MET A 88 -6.41 5.10 -5.46
C MET A 88 -7.58 5.62 -4.65
N TYR A 89 -7.33 6.59 -3.77
CA TYR A 89 -8.39 7.42 -3.20
C TYR A 89 -9.00 8.34 -4.27
N HIS A 90 -8.14 8.94 -5.10
CA HIS A 90 -8.51 9.63 -6.33
C HIS A 90 -7.58 9.16 -7.46
N GLY A 91 -8.12 8.53 -8.50
CA GLY A 91 -7.32 8.00 -9.60
C GLY A 91 -6.91 9.05 -10.65
N GLY A 92 -7.82 9.96 -11.00
CA GLY A 92 -7.55 11.04 -11.96
C GLY A 92 -7.60 10.59 -13.43
N THR A 93 -6.72 11.14 -14.25
CA THR A 93 -6.69 10.93 -15.70
C THR A 93 -5.25 11.06 -16.22
N ASN A 94 -4.80 10.08 -17.00
CA ASN A 94 -3.52 10.13 -17.68
C ASN A 94 -3.64 11.03 -18.92
N PHE A 95 -3.30 12.30 -18.78
CA PHE A 95 -3.40 13.29 -19.87
C PHE A 95 -2.24 13.21 -20.86
N GLY A 96 -2.45 13.74 -22.07
CA GLY A 96 -1.39 13.87 -23.06
C GLY A 96 -0.85 12.51 -23.54
N ARG A 97 0.48 12.35 -23.51
CA ARG A 97 1.18 11.17 -24.09
C ARG A 97 2.40 10.69 -23.29
N THR A 98 2.59 11.19 -22.07
CA THR A 98 3.74 10.89 -21.19
C THR A 98 3.34 10.94 -19.72
N SER A 99 2.16 10.42 -19.40
CA SER A 99 1.68 10.22 -18.02
C SER A 99 1.83 8.75 -17.61
#